data_AF-A0A2P5Y5E6-F1
#
_entry.id   AF-A0A2P5Y5E6-F1
#
_cell.length_a   1.000
_cell.length_b   1.000
_cell.length_c   1.000
_cell.angle_alpha   90.00
_cell.angle_beta   90.00
_cell.angle_gamma   90.00
#
_symmetry.space_group_name_H-M   'P 1'
#
loop_
_entity.id
_entity.type
_entity.pdbx_description
1 polymer ?
#
loop_
_entity_poly.entity_id
_entity_poly.type
_entity_poly.pdbx_seq_one_letter_code
_entity_poly.pdbx_strand_id
1 'polypeptide(L)'
;MSRMDHRQEGYPFGSLVDFVPDSMGHPIFSFSPLAIHTRNLLADPRCTLVVQIPGWSGLSNARVMIFGDAYPLLEHQQAQGIALKTAIEGKVLFPWSLSYRL
;
A
#
# COMPACT_ATOMS: atom_id res chain seq x y z
N MET A 1 -22.90 -9.94 -13.93
CA MET A 1 -21.82 -9.84 -12.92
C MET A 1 -21.64 -8.38 -12.57
N SER A 2 -21.94 -7.98 -11.33
CA SER A 2 -21.77 -6.59 -10.89
C SER A 2 -20.29 -6.21 -11.02
N ARG A 3 -19.97 -5.18 -11.83
CA ARG A 3 -18.64 -4.57 -11.81
C ARG A 3 -18.46 -4.03 -10.40
N MET A 4 -17.67 -4.72 -9.57
CA MET A 4 -17.22 -4.19 -8.28
C MET A 4 -16.19 -3.06 -8.49
N ASP A 5 -16.44 -2.17 -9.45
CA ASP A 5 -15.67 -0.98 -9.67
C ASP A 5 -16.13 0.05 -8.62
N HIS A 6 -15.51 -0.02 -7.44
CA HIS A 6 -15.82 0.88 -6.33
C HIS A 6 -15.06 2.20 -6.47
N ARG A 7 -14.53 2.51 -7.66
CA ARG A 7 -14.02 3.84 -7.98
C ARG A 7 -15.22 4.75 -8.25
N GLN A 8 -15.66 5.43 -7.20
CA GLN A 8 -16.58 6.57 -7.32
C GLN A 8 -15.82 7.69 -8.03
N GLU A 9 -16.15 7.93 -9.29
CA GLU A 9 -15.48 8.94 -10.10
C GLU A 9 -15.53 10.31 -9.41
N GLY A 10 -14.36 10.96 -9.26
CA GLY A 10 -14.21 12.22 -8.55
C GLY A 10 -14.00 12.13 -7.03
N TYR A 11 -14.14 10.95 -6.41
CA TYR A 11 -13.93 10.79 -4.96
C TYR A 11 -12.66 10.00 -4.64
N PRO A 12 -11.81 10.46 -3.70
CA PRO A 12 -10.65 9.71 -3.27
C PRO A 12 -11.07 8.48 -2.44
N PHE A 13 -10.30 7.41 -2.54
CA PHE A 13 -10.48 6.20 -1.75
C PHE A 13 -9.33 6.05 -0.75
N GLY A 14 -9.66 5.86 0.53
CA GLY A 14 -8.69 5.59 1.59
C GLY A 14 -8.80 4.17 2.10
N SER A 15 -7.66 3.51 2.31
CA SER A 15 -7.58 2.21 2.98
C SER A 15 -6.41 2.16 3.96
N LEU A 16 -6.57 1.41 5.04
CA LEU A 16 -5.46 1.05 5.93
C LEU A 16 -4.61 0.00 5.23
N VAL A 17 -3.30 0.20 5.27
CA VAL A 17 -2.30 -0.68 4.67
C VAL A 17 -1.08 -0.74 5.58
N ASP A 18 -0.41 -1.88 5.55
CA ASP A 18 0.89 -2.02 6.17
C ASP A 18 2.00 -1.81 5.13
N PHE A 19 3.15 -1.30 5.59
CA PHE A 19 4.29 -1.04 4.73
C PHE A 19 5.61 -1.24 5.48
N VAL A 20 6.69 -1.45 4.73
CA VAL A 20 8.08 -1.33 5.21
C VAL A 20 8.83 -0.40 4.26
N PRO A 21 9.75 0.43 4.75
CA PRO A 21 10.63 1.20 3.87
C PRO A 21 11.67 0.29 3.21
N ASP A 22 12.02 0.57 1.95
CA ASP A 22 13.22 0.02 1.31
C ASP A 22 14.51 0.66 1.87
N SER A 23 15.68 0.25 1.36
CA SER A 23 16.97 0.81 1.79
C SER A 23 17.13 2.32 1.54
N MET A 24 16.26 2.91 0.72
CA MET A 24 16.23 4.33 0.39
C MET A 24 15.09 5.08 1.10
N GLY A 25 14.26 4.38 1.88
CA GLY A 25 13.13 4.95 2.59
C GLY A 25 11.82 4.94 1.81
N HIS A 26 11.76 4.36 0.59
CA HIS A 26 10.52 4.28 -0.17
C HIS A 26 9.57 3.25 0.46
N PRO A 27 8.29 3.59 0.69
CA PRO A 27 7.31 2.64 1.18
C PRO A 27 7.10 1.48 0.21
N ILE A 28 7.31 0.26 0.70
CA ILE A 28 6.96 -0.99 0.03
C ILE A 28 5.71 -1.57 0.68
N PHE A 29 4.74 -1.93 -0.14
CA PHE A 29 3.50 -2.56 0.28
C PHE A 29 3.39 -3.99 -0.24
N SER A 30 2.46 -4.75 0.32
CA SER A 30 2.02 -6.04 -0.23
C SER A 30 0.52 -6.00 -0.44
N PHE A 31 0.08 -5.96 -1.69
CA PHE A 31 -1.33 -5.81 -2.03
C PHE A 31 -1.91 -7.07 -2.68
N SER A 32 -3.12 -7.42 -2.26
CA SER A 32 -3.92 -8.45 -2.93
C SER A 32 -4.47 -7.91 -4.25
N PRO A 33 -4.46 -8.68 -5.36
CA PRO A 33 -5.11 -8.26 -6.61
C PRO A 33 -6.62 -8.07 -6.47
N LEU A 34 -7.24 -8.64 -5.42
CA LEU A 34 -8.67 -8.49 -5.14
C LEU A 34 -9.01 -7.20 -4.38
N ALA A 35 -8.02 -6.59 -3.71
CA ALA A 35 -8.25 -5.39 -2.92
C ALA A 35 -8.65 -4.20 -3.80
N ILE A 36 -9.52 -3.34 -3.26
CA ILE A 36 -10.06 -2.19 -3.99
C ILE A 36 -8.94 -1.17 -4.28
N HIS A 37 -8.08 -0.88 -3.31
CA HIS A 37 -6.95 0.04 -3.52
C HIS A 37 -6.02 -0.44 -4.65
N THR A 38 -5.78 -1.75 -4.78
CA THR A 38 -4.94 -2.29 -5.86
C THR A 38 -5.54 -2.00 -7.22
N ARG A 39 -6.85 -2.24 -7.38
CA ARG A 39 -7.55 -1.96 -8.63
C ARG A 39 -7.57 -0.47 -8.95
N ASN A 40 -7.71 0.39 -7.93
CA ASN A 40 -7.62 1.84 -8.11
C ASN A 40 -6.22 2.26 -8.56
N LEU A 41 -5.15 1.74 -7.94
CA LEU A 41 -3.77 2.05 -8.28
C LEU A 41 -3.39 1.56 -9.69
N LEU A 42 -3.91 0.41 -10.12
CA LEU A 42 -3.73 -0.07 -11.49
C LEU A 42 -4.39 0.83 -12.54
N ALA A 43 -5.45 1.54 -12.16
CA ALA A 43 -6.15 2.48 -13.04
C ALA A 43 -5.55 3.90 -12.99
N ASP A 44 -5.00 4.32 -11.85
CA ASP A 44 -4.29 5.59 -11.66
C ASP A 44 -3.26 5.41 -10.53
N PRO A 45 -1.95 5.45 -10.82
CA PRO A 45 -0.92 5.13 -9.83
C PRO A 45 -0.73 6.22 -8.77
N ARG A 46 -1.26 7.43 -9.01
CA ARG A 46 -1.10 8.58 -8.11
C ARG A 46 -1.82 8.31 -6.80
N CYS A 47 -1.09 8.37 -5.69
CA CYS A 47 -1.66 8.19 -4.37
C CYS A 47 -0.92 9.00 -3.30
N THR A 48 -1.44 8.92 -2.07
CA THR A 48 -0.83 9.56 -0.90
C THR A 48 -0.84 8.57 0.25
N LEU A 49 0.33 8.33 0.82
CA LEU A 49 0.47 7.56 2.06
C LEU A 49 0.44 8.53 3.24
N VAL A 50 -0.49 8.30 4.17
CA VAL A 50 -0.56 9.04 5.43
C VAL A 50 -0.05 8.13 6.54
N VAL A 51 1.07 8.49 7.15
CA VAL A 51 1.67 7.75 8.28
C VAL A 51 1.41 8.52 9.56
N GLN A 52 0.76 7.88 10.53
CA GLN A 52 0.57 8.44 11.87
C GLN A 52 1.68 7.95 12.80
N ILE A 53 2.29 8.87 13.55
CA ILE A 53 3.35 8.53 14.51
C ILE A 53 2.69 8.12 15.84
N PRO A 54 2.99 6.93 16.37
CA PRO A 54 2.43 6.51 17.66
C PRO A 54 2.90 7.43 18.80
N GLY A 55 2.10 7.51 19.87
CA GLY A 55 2.44 8.29 21.08
C GLY A 55 1.77 9.67 21.17
N TRP A 56 0.93 10.03 20.21
CA TRP A 56 0.12 11.27 20.21
C TRP A 56 -1.37 10.92 20.17
N SER A 57 -2.26 11.84 20.57
CA SER A 57 -3.72 11.62 20.50
C SER A 57 -4.49 12.77 19.85
N GLY A 58 -5.53 12.43 19.08
CA GLY A 58 -6.44 13.41 18.48
C GLY A 58 -5.78 14.28 17.40
N LEU A 59 -6.11 15.58 17.39
CA LEU A 59 -5.63 16.52 16.38
C LEU A 59 -4.15 16.90 16.53
N SER A 60 -3.54 16.64 17.69
CA SER A 60 -2.11 16.85 17.91
C SER A 60 -1.25 15.70 17.37
N ASN A 61 -1.86 14.68 16.73
CA ASN A 61 -1.13 13.58 16.11
C ASN A 61 -0.12 14.07 15.08
N ALA A 62 1.16 13.79 15.36
CA ALA A 62 2.20 13.93 14.36
C ALA A 62 1.93 12.95 13.21
N ARG A 63 1.90 13.49 11.99
CA ARG A 63 1.64 12.72 10.77
C ARG A 63 2.55 13.18 9.64
N VAL A 64 2.91 12.23 8.79
CA VAL A 64 3.65 12.48 7.54
C VAL A 64 2.72 12.12 6.38
N MET A 65 2.69 12.97 5.36
CA MET A 65 2.01 12.68 4.10
C MET A 65 3.05 12.58 3.00
N ILE A 66 3.07 11.44 2.32
CA ILE A 66 4.00 11.16 1.22
C ILE A 66 3.17 11.03 -0.05
N PHE A 67 3.46 11.87 -1.04
CA PHE A 67 2.82 11.85 -2.35
C PHE A 67 3.72 11.13 -3.35
N GLY A 68 3.13 10.30 -4.21
CA GLY A 68 3.90 9.56 -5.21
C GLY A 68 3.02 8.68 -6.08
N ASP A 69 3.69 7.89 -6.91
CA ASP A 69 3.07 6.95 -7.84
C ASP A 69 3.41 5.52 -7.43
N ALA A 70 2.40 4.72 -7.10
CA ALA A 70 2.64 3.35 -6.65
C ALA A 70 2.68 2.37 -7.84
N TYR A 71 3.82 1.71 -8.03
CA TYR A 71 4.02 0.72 -9.09
C TYR A 71 4.41 -0.65 -8.54
N PRO A 72 4.04 -1.75 -9.22
CA PRO A 72 4.53 -3.07 -8.85
C PRO A 72 6.05 -3.12 -8.96
N LEU A 73 6.69 -3.76 -7.99
CA LEU A 73 8.11 -4.06 -8.02
C LEU A 73 8.43 -4.99 -9.20
N LEU A 74 9.63 -4.87 -9.75
CA LEU A 74 10.12 -5.79 -10.77
C LEU A 74 10.21 -7.21 -10.19
N GLU A 75 10.09 -8.24 -11.02
CA GLU A 75 10.09 -9.66 -10.59
C GLU A 75 11.26 -9.99 -9.65
N HIS A 76 12.47 -9.54 -9.99
CA HIS A 76 13.67 -9.76 -9.18
C HIS A 76 13.66 -9.02 -7.82
N GLN A 77 12.80 -8.02 -7.66
CA GLN A 77 12.63 -7.23 -6.44
C GLN A 77 11.45 -7.72 -5.59
N GLN A 78 10.59 -8.59 -6.11
CA GLN A 78 9.44 -9.14 -5.37
C GLN A 78 9.85 -9.89 -4.10
N ALA A 79 11.06 -10.45 -4.06
CA ALA A 79 11.62 -11.08 -2.85
C ALA A 79 11.72 -10.12 -1.65
N GLN A 80 11.95 -8.82 -1.88
CA GLN A 80 11.94 -7.80 -0.82
C GLN A 80 10.53 -7.64 -0.22
N GLY A 81 9.52 -7.74 -1.08
CA GLY A 81 8.11 -7.80 -0.71
C GLY A 81 7.72 -9.01 0.12
N ILE A 82 8.32 -10.17 -0.15
CA ILE A 82 8.11 -11.40 0.63
C ILE A 82 8.62 -11.25 2.07
N ALA A 83 9.70 -10.49 2.28
CA ALA A 83 10.20 -10.20 3.62
C ALA A 83 9.18 -9.37 4.44
N LEU A 84 8.47 -8.42 3.80
CA LEU A 84 7.38 -7.68 4.44
C LEU A 84 6.23 -8.61 4.89
N LYS A 85 5.83 -9.56 4.05
CA LYS A 85 4.78 -10.54 4.39
C LYS A 85 5.16 -11.34 5.65
N THR A 86 6.44 -11.68 5.79
CA THR A 86 6.97 -12.38 6.95
C THR A 86 7.03 -11.49 8.19
N ALA A 87 7.43 -10.22 8.03
CA ALA A 87 7.70 -9.29 9.12
C ALA A 87 6.43 -8.76 9.81
N ILE A 88 5.32 -8.59 9.09
CA ILE A 88 4.14 -7.88 9.60
C ILE A 88 3.16 -8.79 10.34
N GLU A 89 3.10 -10.10 10.04
CA GLU A 89 2.11 -10.99 10.68
C GLU A 89 2.62 -12.37 11.11
N GLY A 90 3.88 -12.74 10.85
CA GLY A 90 4.34 -14.13 11.07
C GLY A 90 3.53 -15.18 10.26
N LYS A 91 2.72 -14.71 9.31
CA LYS A 91 1.89 -15.50 8.39
C LYS A 91 2.12 -14.94 6.99
N VAL A 92 2.28 -15.84 6.03
CA VAL A 92 2.38 -15.47 4.62
C VAL A 92 1.05 -14.87 4.19
N LEU A 93 0.98 -13.53 4.17
CA LEU A 93 -0.08 -12.79 3.49
C LEU A 93 -0.19 -13.31 2.06
N PHE A 94 -1.41 -13.71 1.68
CA PHE A 94 -1.83 -14.30 0.40
C PHE A 94 -0.70 -14.59 -0.61
N PRO A 95 -0.39 -15.86 -0.95
CA PRO A 95 0.77 -16.22 -1.79
C PRO A 95 0.81 -15.51 -3.16
N TRP A 96 -0.33 -15.01 -3.63
CA TRP A 96 -0.49 -14.30 -4.90
C TRP A 96 -0.48 -12.76 -4.78
N SER A 97 -0.18 -12.21 -3.62
CA SER A 97 -0.02 -10.75 -3.45
C SER A 97 1.25 -10.25 -4.13
N LEU A 98 1.15 -9.12 -4.81
CA LEU A 98 2.28 -8.43 -5.43
C LEU A 98 2.74 -7.29 -4.55
N SER A 99 4.04 -7.05 -4.55
CA SER A 99 4.60 -5.90 -3.86
C SER A 99 4.68 -4.69 -4.76
N TYR A 100 4.38 -3.54 -4.16
CA TYR A 100 4.32 -2.24 -4.80
C TYR A 100 5.26 -1.30 -4.06
N ARG A 101 5.86 -0.36 -4.79
CA ARG A 101 6.66 0.72 -4.24
C ARG A 101 5.98 2.04 -4.57
N LEU A 102 5.87 2.92 -3.57
CA LEU A 102 5.56 4.33 -3.74
C LEU A 102 6.78 5.14 -4.15
#